data_AF-A0A7S3BRK7-F1
#
_entry.id   AF-A0A7S3BRK7-F1
#
_cell.length_a   1.000
_cell.length_b   1.000
_cell.length_c   1.000
_cell.angle_alpha   90.00
_cell.angle_beta   90.00
_cell.angle_gamma   90.00
#
_symmetry.space_group_name_H-M   'P 1'
#
loop_
_entity.id
_entity.type
_entity.pdbx_description
1 polymer ?
#
loop_
_entity_poly.entity_id
_entity_poly.type
_entity_poly.pdbx_seq_one_letter_code
_entity_poly.pdbx_strand_id
1 'polypeptide(L)'
;AWHSNHCTGTTPISDCPFNIYRTSGDIGTYWDRMLSNLGSTVPFLGDADHRIPGSHQIPRSRPGAWAYPDMLEVGRLANNTESRTHFASWAIISSPLILSFDLRVGSTMDAMWPIISNRDVIAVNQIWDGSP
;
A
#
# COMPACT_ATOMS: atom_id res chain seq x y z
N ALA A 1 33.74 -8.52 -6.36
CA ALA A 1 32.70 -8.13 -5.38
C ALA A 1 31.39 -8.12 -6.13
N TRP A 2 30.49 -9.06 -5.84
CA TRP A 2 29.19 -9.15 -6.51
C TRP A 2 28.32 -8.01 -5.99
N HIS A 3 28.18 -6.95 -6.78
CA HIS A 3 27.13 -5.96 -6.54
C HIS A 3 25.79 -6.69 -6.73
N SER A 4 25.04 -6.87 -5.66
CA SER A 4 23.64 -7.23 -5.77
C SER A 4 22.96 -6.14 -6.61
N ASN A 5 22.39 -6.48 -7.77
CA ASN A 5 21.71 -5.57 -8.68
C ASN A 5 20.37 -5.01 -8.11
N HIS A 6 20.27 -4.87 -6.80
CA HIS A 6 19.06 -4.48 -6.08
C HIS A 6 19.41 -3.34 -5.13
N CYS A 7 18.62 -2.26 -5.20
CA CYS A 7 18.69 -1.19 -4.20
C CYS A 7 18.33 -1.72 -2.80
N THR A 8 18.78 -1.03 -1.77
CA THR A 8 18.50 -1.38 -0.37
C THR A 8 17.39 -0.53 0.23
N GLY A 9 17.23 0.72 -0.23
CA GLY A 9 16.27 1.67 0.27
C GLY A 9 16.61 2.28 1.64
N THR A 10 17.80 1.98 2.16
CA THR A 10 18.21 2.32 3.54
C THR A 10 19.17 3.51 3.63
N THR A 11 19.56 4.07 2.49
CA THR A 11 20.43 5.23 2.41
C THR A 11 19.67 6.54 2.70
N PRO A 12 20.33 7.61 3.18
CA PRO A 12 19.66 8.89 3.47
C PRO A 12 18.93 9.49 2.26
N ILE A 13 19.52 9.36 1.07
CA ILE A 13 18.84 9.51 -0.21
C ILE A 13 18.68 8.10 -0.76
N SER A 14 17.45 7.65 -0.99
CA SER A 14 17.16 6.30 -1.49
C SER A 14 18.04 5.94 -2.70
N ASP A 15 18.67 4.77 -2.64
CA ASP A 15 19.44 4.16 -3.74
C ASP A 15 18.53 3.41 -4.74
N CYS A 16 17.23 3.38 -4.47
CA CYS A 16 16.24 2.85 -5.41
C CYS A 16 15.96 3.85 -6.54
N PRO A 17 15.80 3.38 -7.79
CA PRO A 17 15.57 4.26 -8.93
C PRO A 17 14.23 5.01 -8.85
N PHE A 18 13.25 4.45 -8.13
CA PHE A 18 11.93 5.04 -7.92
C PHE A 18 11.46 4.78 -6.48
N ASN A 19 10.89 5.80 -5.83
CA ASN A 19 10.39 5.70 -4.45
C ASN A 19 9.05 4.96 -4.34
N ILE A 20 8.24 5.04 -5.37
CA ILE A 20 6.93 4.39 -5.49
C ILE A 20 6.75 3.92 -6.93
N TYR A 21 6.02 2.82 -7.15
CA TYR A 21 5.71 2.33 -8.49
C TYR A 21 4.30 1.76 -8.56
N ARG A 22 3.57 2.14 -9.61
CA ARG A 22 2.20 1.65 -9.84
C ARG A 22 2.23 0.17 -10.24
N THR A 23 1.41 -0.64 -9.59
CA THR A 23 1.28 -2.09 -9.88
C THR A 23 0.01 -2.44 -10.65
N SER A 24 -0.92 -1.49 -10.75
CA SER A 24 -2.22 -1.64 -11.41
C SER A 24 -2.55 -0.42 -12.28
N GLY A 25 -3.53 -0.60 -13.17
CA GLY A 25 -4.24 0.52 -13.78
C GLY A 25 -5.08 1.29 -12.76
N ASP A 26 -5.78 2.32 -13.23
CA ASP A 26 -6.47 3.26 -12.33
C ASP A 26 -7.54 2.61 -11.48
N ILE A 27 -7.62 3.01 -10.22
CA ILE A 27 -8.67 2.57 -9.30
C ILE A 27 -10.01 3.19 -9.67
N GLY A 28 -11.09 2.52 -9.28
CA GLY A 28 -12.45 3.01 -9.38
C GLY A 28 -13.22 2.68 -8.12
N THR A 29 -14.41 3.27 -7.97
CA THR A 29 -15.19 3.24 -6.72
C THR A 29 -15.98 1.95 -6.48
N TYR A 30 -15.65 0.85 -7.18
CA TYR A 30 -16.33 -0.42 -7.08
C TYR A 30 -15.39 -1.51 -6.51
N TRP A 31 -15.96 -2.35 -5.65
CA TRP A 31 -15.23 -3.29 -4.80
C TRP A 31 -14.30 -4.25 -5.57
N ASP A 32 -14.78 -4.81 -6.69
CA ASP A 32 -14.00 -5.75 -7.49
C ASP A 32 -12.73 -5.12 -8.05
N ARG A 33 -12.77 -3.83 -8.41
CA ARG A 33 -11.58 -3.11 -8.87
C ARG A 33 -10.58 -2.91 -7.76
N MET A 34 -11.07 -2.56 -6.58
CA MET A 34 -10.24 -2.38 -5.39
C MET A 34 -9.52 -3.69 -5.04
N LEU A 35 -10.23 -4.83 -5.04
CA LEU A 35 -9.63 -6.15 -4.80
C LEU A 35 -8.62 -6.54 -5.90
N SER A 36 -8.96 -6.31 -7.17
CA SER A 36 -8.05 -6.58 -8.29
C SER A 36 -6.76 -5.76 -8.19
N ASN A 37 -6.88 -4.47 -7.85
CA ASN A 37 -5.73 -3.59 -7.65
C ASN A 37 -4.90 -4.03 -6.45
N LEU A 38 -5.52 -4.34 -5.31
CA LEU A 38 -4.81 -4.88 -4.14
C LEU A 38 -4.03 -6.15 -4.49
N GLY A 39 -4.66 -7.09 -5.19
CA GLY A 39 -4.04 -8.35 -5.63
C GLY A 39 -2.84 -8.15 -6.57
N SER A 40 -2.76 -7.04 -7.30
CA SER A 40 -1.61 -6.72 -8.15
C SER A 40 -0.31 -6.52 -7.37
N THR A 41 -0.38 -6.30 -6.05
CA THR A 41 0.78 -6.07 -5.20
C THR A 41 1.46 -7.36 -4.73
N VAL A 42 0.75 -8.48 -4.75
CA VAL A 42 1.21 -9.79 -4.23
C VAL A 42 2.61 -10.18 -4.75
N PRO A 43 2.94 -10.05 -6.05
CA PRO A 43 4.27 -10.42 -6.55
C PRO A 43 5.43 -9.60 -5.97
N PHE A 44 5.14 -8.50 -5.26
CA PHE A 44 6.13 -7.57 -4.72
C PHE A 44 6.31 -7.68 -3.20
N LEU A 45 5.47 -8.45 -2.50
CA LEU A 45 5.48 -8.54 -1.03
C LEU A 45 6.57 -9.49 -0.48
N GLY A 46 7.28 -10.22 -1.35
CA GLY A 46 8.37 -11.11 -0.92
C GLY A 46 7.90 -12.44 -0.31
N ASP A 47 6.63 -12.80 -0.50
CA ASP A 47 6.07 -14.04 0.01
C ASP A 47 6.90 -15.25 -0.44
N ALA A 48 7.20 -16.12 0.51
CA ALA A 48 7.76 -17.43 0.20
C ALA A 48 6.74 -18.22 -0.62
N ASP A 49 7.18 -18.95 -1.64
CA ASP A 49 6.33 -20.00 -2.21
C ASP A 49 6.04 -21.00 -1.09
N HIS A 50 4.79 -21.10 -0.65
CA HIS A 50 4.36 -22.05 0.38
C HIS A 50 4.69 -23.50 0.01
N ARG A 51 4.98 -23.80 -1.27
CA ARG A 51 5.42 -25.12 -1.75
C ARG A 51 6.91 -25.36 -1.57
N ILE A 52 7.72 -24.33 -1.30
CA ILE A 52 9.18 -24.40 -1.20
C ILE A 52 9.63 -23.79 0.13
N PRO A 53 9.91 -24.62 1.16
CA PRO A 53 10.45 -24.16 2.43
C PRO A 53 11.75 -23.36 2.23
N GLY A 54 11.82 -22.16 2.82
CA GLY A 54 12.99 -21.28 2.72
C GLY A 54 13.07 -20.42 1.45
N SER A 55 12.03 -20.40 0.60
CA SER A 55 11.98 -19.58 -0.62
C SER A 55 11.66 -18.10 -0.40
N HIS A 56 11.74 -17.60 0.83
CA HIS A 56 11.44 -16.21 1.14
C HIS A 56 12.34 -15.28 0.33
N GLN A 57 11.71 -14.45 -0.50
CA GLN A 57 12.43 -13.49 -1.34
C GLN A 57 12.44 -12.14 -0.63
N ILE A 58 13.52 -11.38 -0.83
CA ILE A 58 13.54 -9.99 -0.36
C ILE A 58 12.36 -9.27 -1.06
N PRO A 59 11.43 -8.67 -0.30
CA PRO A 59 10.31 -7.95 -0.88
C PRO A 59 10.78 -6.86 -1.83
N ARG A 60 10.10 -6.70 -2.95
CA ARG A 60 10.36 -5.61 -3.88
C ARG A 60 9.71 -4.32 -3.41
N SER A 61 8.57 -4.43 -2.73
CA SER A 61 7.93 -3.36 -1.97
C SER A 61 8.61 -3.26 -0.61
N ARG A 62 9.36 -2.18 -0.37
CA ARG A 62 10.24 -2.01 0.80
C ARG A 62 10.64 -0.53 0.96
N PRO A 63 11.40 -0.15 2.00
CA PRO A 63 11.90 1.21 2.15
C PRO A 63 12.53 1.70 0.86
N GLY A 64 12.25 2.95 0.49
CA GLY A 64 12.75 3.54 -0.75
C GLY A 64 12.14 3.02 -2.06
N ALA A 65 11.23 2.03 -2.05
CA ALA A 65 10.51 1.56 -3.24
C ALA A 65 9.20 0.83 -2.88
N TRP A 66 8.06 1.52 -2.92
CA TRP A 66 6.77 0.95 -2.50
C TRP A 66 5.83 0.59 -3.67
N ALA A 67 5.25 -0.61 -3.61
CA ALA A 67 4.17 -1.02 -4.49
C ALA A 67 2.91 -0.19 -4.24
N TYR A 68 2.36 0.40 -5.30
CA TYR A 68 1.24 1.32 -5.22
C TYR A 68 0.11 0.87 -6.14
N PRO A 69 -0.97 0.27 -5.61
CA PRO A 69 -2.13 -0.16 -6.38
C PRO A 69 -3.14 0.98 -6.62
N ASP A 70 -2.64 2.21 -6.64
CA ASP A 70 -3.35 3.49 -6.80
C ASP A 70 -3.98 4.07 -5.52
N MET A 71 -4.59 5.25 -5.64
CA MET A 71 -5.06 6.12 -4.55
C MET A 71 -6.19 5.52 -3.70
N LEU A 72 -6.42 6.10 -2.52
CA LEU A 72 -7.52 5.75 -1.64
C LEU A 72 -8.84 6.32 -2.16
N GLU A 73 -9.85 5.47 -2.32
CA GLU A 73 -11.23 5.79 -2.70
C GLU A 73 -12.18 5.93 -1.48
N VAL A 74 -11.62 6.06 -0.27
CA VAL A 74 -12.39 6.31 0.96
C VAL A 74 -13.31 7.54 0.78
N GLY A 75 -14.55 7.42 1.23
CA GLY A 75 -15.57 8.47 1.05
C GLY A 75 -16.22 8.50 -0.33
N ARG A 76 -15.79 7.64 -1.26
CA ARG A 76 -16.40 7.44 -2.59
C ARG A 76 -16.94 6.02 -2.80
N LEU A 77 -16.67 5.10 -1.87
CA LEU A 77 -17.16 3.72 -1.87
C LEU A 77 -18.62 3.61 -1.38
N ALA A 78 -19.23 2.43 -1.56
CA ALA A 78 -20.66 2.25 -1.30
C ALA A 78 -21.03 2.39 0.18
N ASN A 79 -20.11 2.06 1.09
CA ASN A 79 -20.34 2.11 2.53
C ASN A 79 -19.04 2.24 3.35
N ASN A 80 -19.20 2.49 4.65
CA ASN A 80 -18.08 2.66 5.58
C ASN A 80 -17.32 1.35 5.84
N THR A 81 -17.94 0.18 5.67
CA THR A 81 -17.25 -1.10 5.80
C THR A 81 -16.22 -1.25 4.69
N GLU A 82 -16.60 -0.98 3.44
CA GLU A 82 -15.66 -0.96 2.31
C GLU A 82 -14.56 0.08 2.51
N SER A 83 -14.89 1.29 2.99
CA SER A 83 -13.89 2.33 3.27
C SER A 83 -12.88 1.91 4.34
N ARG A 84 -13.33 1.26 5.42
CA ARG A 84 -12.44 0.73 6.47
C ARG A 84 -11.55 -0.37 5.92
N THR A 85 -12.12 -1.33 5.20
CA THR A 85 -11.35 -2.44 4.63
C THR A 85 -10.35 -1.94 3.59
N HIS A 86 -10.74 -1.00 2.74
CA HIS A 86 -9.86 -0.40 1.75
C HIS A 86 -8.63 0.28 2.39
N PHE A 87 -8.87 1.13 3.39
CA PHE A 87 -7.81 1.82 4.11
C PHE A 87 -6.88 0.84 4.84
N ALA A 88 -7.45 -0.15 5.55
CA ALA A 88 -6.68 -1.17 6.26
C ALA A 88 -5.87 -2.06 5.30
N SER A 89 -6.43 -2.45 4.16
CA SER A 89 -5.72 -3.24 3.16
C SER A 89 -4.52 -2.50 2.59
N TRP A 90 -4.66 -1.23 2.25
CA TRP A 90 -3.53 -0.40 1.77
C TRP A 90 -2.47 -0.22 2.85
N ALA A 91 -2.88 -0.11 4.11
CA ALA A 91 -1.96 -0.01 5.23
C ALA A 91 -1.10 -1.27 5.39
N ILE A 92 -1.72 -2.45 5.36
CA ILE A 92 -1.05 -3.77 5.56
C ILE A 92 -0.05 -4.10 4.46
N ILE A 93 -0.19 -3.55 3.26
CA ILE A 93 0.80 -3.77 2.19
C ILE A 93 1.82 -2.62 2.10
N SER A 94 1.88 -1.77 3.13
CA SER A 94 2.74 -0.58 3.19
C SER A 94 2.62 0.34 1.97
N SER A 95 1.41 0.45 1.41
CA SER A 95 1.18 1.29 0.23
C SER A 95 1.08 2.77 0.61
N PRO A 96 1.46 3.71 -0.29
CA PRO A 96 1.17 5.12 -0.10
C PRO A 96 -0.32 5.39 0.19
N LEU A 97 -0.61 6.04 1.31
CA LEU A 97 -1.97 6.41 1.73
C LEU A 97 -2.38 7.79 1.16
N ILE A 98 -2.61 7.84 -0.16
CA ILE A 98 -2.95 9.09 -0.88
C ILE A 98 -4.48 9.24 -0.97
N LEU A 99 -5.04 10.29 -0.35
CA LEU A 99 -6.48 10.58 -0.38
C LEU A 99 -6.93 11.13 -1.74
N SER A 100 -8.13 10.74 -2.20
CA SER A 100 -8.68 11.17 -3.51
C SER A 100 -10.03 11.89 -3.47
N PHE A 101 -10.59 12.17 -2.28
CA PHE A 101 -11.86 12.87 -2.13
C PHE A 101 -11.69 14.37 -1.83
N ASP A 102 -12.73 15.17 -2.09
CA ASP A 102 -12.71 16.61 -1.82
C ASP A 102 -12.77 16.89 -0.31
N LEU A 103 -11.63 17.28 0.27
CA LEU A 103 -11.47 17.57 1.69
C LEU A 103 -12.28 18.77 2.18
N ARG A 104 -12.80 19.61 1.27
CA ARG A 104 -13.62 20.79 1.60
C ARG A 104 -15.06 20.42 1.92
N VAL A 105 -15.50 19.23 1.53
CA VAL A 105 -16.84 18.73 1.82
C VAL A 105 -16.87 18.21 3.26
N GLY A 106 -17.28 19.07 4.19
CA GLY A 106 -17.26 18.79 5.63
C GLY A 106 -17.97 17.49 6.01
N SER A 107 -19.13 17.19 5.40
CA SER A 107 -19.86 15.95 5.67
C SER A 107 -19.08 14.69 5.29
N THR A 108 -18.35 14.70 4.16
CA THR A 108 -17.49 13.59 3.75
C THR A 108 -16.26 13.49 4.64
N MET A 109 -15.64 14.63 4.95
CA MET A 109 -14.49 14.67 5.86
C MET A 109 -14.85 14.12 7.25
N ASP A 110 -15.94 14.60 7.86
CA ASP A 110 -16.39 14.16 9.19
C ASP A 110 -16.70 12.66 9.21
N ALA A 111 -17.33 12.14 8.14
CA ALA A 111 -17.63 10.73 8.02
C ALA A 111 -16.36 9.85 7.88
N MET A 112 -15.36 10.33 7.14
CA MET A 112 -14.14 9.58 6.85
C MET A 112 -13.03 9.77 7.88
N TRP A 113 -13.08 10.85 8.67
CA TRP A 113 -12.06 11.19 9.65
C TRP A 113 -11.72 10.02 10.60
N PRO A 114 -12.68 9.29 11.19
CA PRO A 114 -12.36 8.16 12.07
C PRO A 114 -11.61 7.00 11.38
N ILE A 115 -11.68 6.93 10.04
CA ILE A 115 -10.99 5.92 9.23
C ILE A 115 -9.58 6.43 8.89
N ILE A 116 -9.49 7.58 8.22
CA ILE A 116 -8.23 8.07 7.66
C ILE A 116 -7.26 8.63 8.70
N SER A 117 -7.75 8.97 9.90
CA SER A 117 -6.92 9.47 11.01
C SER A 117 -6.61 8.40 12.07
N ASN A 118 -6.99 7.13 11.81
CA ASN A 118 -6.74 6.04 12.75
C ASN A 118 -5.23 5.81 12.90
N ARG A 119 -4.69 6.21 14.05
CA ARG A 119 -3.25 6.16 14.34
C ARG A 119 -2.69 4.74 14.39
N ASP A 120 -3.50 3.76 14.80
CA ASP A 120 -3.04 2.38 14.89
C ASP A 120 -2.84 1.79 13.48
N VAL A 121 -3.79 2.06 12.57
CA VAL A 121 -3.67 1.63 11.16
C VAL A 121 -2.54 2.37 10.44
N ILE A 122 -2.39 3.67 10.70
CA ILE A 122 -1.26 4.45 10.16
C ILE A 122 0.07 3.90 10.71
N ALA A 123 0.14 3.54 11.99
CA ALA A 123 1.35 2.98 12.57
C ALA A 123 1.75 1.67 11.88
N VAL A 124 0.79 0.79 11.58
CA VAL A 124 1.04 -0.43 10.77
C VAL A 124 1.66 -0.06 9.43
N ASN A 125 1.10 0.91 8.71
CA ASN A 125 1.61 1.34 7.39
C ASN A 125 3.01 1.96 7.43
N GLN A 126 3.40 2.58 8.55
CA GLN A 126 4.66 3.33 8.67
C GLN A 126 5.80 2.49 9.29
N ILE A 127 5.50 1.28 9.75
CA ILE A 127 6.49 0.35 10.29
C ILE A 127 7.03 -0.52 9.16
N TRP A 128 8.33 -0.82 9.21
CA TRP A 128 8.97 -1.83 8.37
C TRP A 128 9.73 -2.81 9.24
N ASP A 129 9.33 -4.08 9.22
CA ASP A 129 9.97 -5.17 9.99
C ASP A 129 10.54 -6.27 9.08
N GLY A 130 10.91 -5.91 7.85
CA GLY A 130 11.44 -6.84 6.85
C GLY A 130 10.43 -7.36 5.84
N SER A 131 9.13 -7.09 6.05
CA SER A 131 8.06 -7.22 5.07
C SER A 131 7.12 -6.04 5.14
N PRO A 132 6.37 -5.76 4.04
CA PRO A 132 5.20 -4.92 4.09
C PRO A 132 4.18 -5.40 5.12
#